data_AF-A0A846NTW0-F1
#
_entry.id   AF-A0A846NTW0-F1
#
_cell.length_a   1.000
_cell.length_b   1.000
_cell.length_c   1.000
_cell.angle_alpha   90.00
_cell.angle_beta   90.00
_cell.angle_gamma   90.00
#
_symmetry.space_group_name_H-M   'P 1'
#
loop_
_entity.id
_entity.type
_entity.pdbx_description
1 polymer ?
#
loop_
_entity_poly.entity_id
_entity_poly.type
_entity_poly.pdbx_seq_one_letter_code
_entity_poly.pdbx_strand_id
1 'polypeptide(L)'
;MSGRGWFSTTGRTHHKRGTSCVFFYFACTKIAENLRKSGIPAVISYSACPHLCNWTLYNVLHYFSQREWNVPAVFIHLPLLPQQVPPNIPSSVVQQCTPSLPLEVMLKGLQIAIKTISETLYTS
;
A
#
# COMPACT_ATOMS: atom_id res chain seq x y z
N MET A 1 7.20 -28.05 21.19
CA MET A 1 7.97 -26.89 20.68
C MET A 1 6.96 -25.79 20.38
N SER A 2 6.66 -24.99 21.40
CA SER A 2 5.58 -24.00 21.44
C SER A 2 6.00 -22.67 20.84
N GLY A 3 5.10 -22.07 20.05
CA GLY A 3 5.29 -20.82 19.35
C GLY A 3 5.52 -19.64 20.28
N ARG A 4 6.38 -18.72 19.82
CA ARG A 4 6.46 -17.36 20.36
C ARG A 4 5.74 -16.44 19.38
N GLY A 5 4.47 -16.19 19.68
CA GLY A 5 3.78 -15.01 19.18
C GLY A 5 4.47 -13.77 19.72
N TRP A 6 4.61 -12.74 18.89
CA TRP A 6 5.10 -11.43 19.32
C TRP A 6 3.94 -10.43 19.22
N PHE A 7 3.38 -10.10 20.39
CA PHE A 7 2.53 -8.93 20.57
C PHE A 7 3.40 -7.67 20.69
N SER A 8 2.85 -6.58 20.18
CA SER A 8 3.33 -5.21 20.25
C SER A 8 3.60 -4.74 21.69
N THR A 9 4.77 -4.11 21.91
CA THR A 9 4.99 -2.77 22.51
C THR A 9 6.34 -2.75 23.23
N THR A 10 7.27 -1.90 22.78
CA THR A 10 8.17 -1.13 23.66
C THR A 10 8.90 -0.10 22.81
N GLY A 11 8.73 1.16 23.18
CA GLY A 11 9.31 2.30 22.47
C GLY A 11 10.83 2.29 22.52
N ARG A 12 11.45 2.30 21.35
CA ARG A 12 12.73 2.98 21.13
C ARG A 12 12.61 3.80 19.86
N THR A 13 12.38 5.10 20.03
CA THR A 13 12.61 6.10 19.00
C THR A 13 14.11 6.22 18.76
N HIS A 14 14.66 5.37 17.89
CA HIS A 14 16.02 5.54 17.34
C HIS A 14 15.97 5.60 15.82
N HIS A 15 15.20 6.56 15.31
CA HIS A 15 15.52 7.26 14.08
C HIS A 15 14.80 8.60 14.17
N LYS A 16 15.50 9.70 13.89
CA LYS A 16 14.88 11.02 13.68
C LYS A 16 13.63 10.79 12.83
N ARG A 17 12.45 11.30 13.24
CA ARG A 17 11.24 11.28 12.40
C ARG A 17 11.60 12.02 11.11
N GLY A 18 12.06 11.27 10.12
CA GLY A 18 12.71 11.79 8.94
C GLY A 18 11.67 12.29 7.95
N THR A 19 12.12 13.16 7.06
CA THR A 19 11.39 13.65 5.89
C THR A 19 10.69 12.52 5.12
N SER A 20 11.22 11.29 5.20
CA SER A 20 10.67 10.09 4.56
C SER A 20 9.24 9.72 4.98
N CYS A 21 8.87 9.84 6.27
CA CYS A 21 7.50 9.53 6.71
C CYS A 21 6.48 10.57 6.21
N VAL A 22 6.87 11.85 6.19
CA VAL A 22 6.03 12.95 5.69
C VAL A 22 5.88 12.84 4.17
N PHE A 23 6.98 12.55 3.46
CA PHE A 23 6.98 12.34 2.02
C PHE A 23 6.13 11.13 1.62
N PHE A 24 6.24 10.01 2.34
CA PHE A 24 5.41 8.82 2.13
C PHE A 24 3.92 9.13 2.22
N TYR A 25 3.52 9.84 3.27
CA TYR A 25 2.12 10.22 3.47
C TYR A 25 1.60 11.12 2.33
N PHE A 26 2.43 12.07 1.88
CA PHE A 26 2.10 12.96 0.77
C PHE A 26 1.92 12.20 -0.55
N ALA A 27 2.87 11.33 -0.91
CA ALA A 27 2.80 10.55 -2.14
C ALA A 27 1.58 9.61 -2.17
N CYS A 28 1.31 8.89 -1.08
CA CYS A 28 0.12 8.03 -0.95
C CYS A 28 -1.18 8.82 -1.10
N THR A 29 -1.25 10.02 -0.51
CA THR A 29 -2.41 10.91 -0.64
C THR A 29 -2.62 11.35 -2.08
N LYS A 30 -1.56 11.78 -2.76
CA LYS A 30 -1.64 12.24 -4.14
C LYS A 30 -2.03 11.14 -5.12
N ILE A 31 -1.50 9.93 -4.94
CA ILE A 31 -1.88 8.75 -5.73
C ILE A 31 -3.38 8.49 -5.56
N ALA A 32 -3.88 8.42 -4.32
CA ALA A 32 -5.29 8.15 -4.05
C ALA A 32 -6.22 9.23 -4.60
N GLU A 33 -5.82 10.51 -4.60
CA GLU A 33 -6.56 11.60 -5.24
C GLU A 33 -6.61 11.45 -6.76
N ASN A 34 -5.48 11.23 -7.42
CA ASN A 34 -5.39 11.13 -8.88
C ASN A 34 -6.15 9.90 -9.41
N LEU A 35 -6.13 8.79 -8.68
CA LEU A 35 -6.94 7.60 -8.97
C LEU A 35 -8.44 7.92 -8.92
N ARG A 36 -8.90 8.54 -7.82
CA ARG A 36 -10.31 8.92 -7.66
C ARG A 36 -10.77 9.91 -8.72
N LYS A 37 -9.95 10.91 -9.07
CA LYS A 37 -10.22 11.85 -10.18
C LYS A 37 -10.38 11.14 -11.53
N SER A 38 -9.71 10.00 -11.70
CA SER A 38 -9.78 9.18 -12.91
C SER A 38 -10.91 8.16 -12.89
N GLY A 39 -11.81 8.21 -11.89
CA GLY A 39 -12.93 7.29 -11.71
C GLY A 39 -12.54 5.92 -11.12
N ILE A 40 -11.31 5.76 -10.62
CA ILE A 40 -10.83 4.50 -10.04
C ILE A 40 -10.97 4.55 -8.51
N PRO A 41 -11.67 3.59 -7.88
CA PRO A 41 -11.80 3.56 -6.43
C PRO A 41 -10.43 3.28 -5.78
N ALA A 42 -10.04 4.13 -4.84
CA ALA A 42 -8.80 3.99 -4.09
C ALA A 42 -8.99 4.50 -2.66
N VAL A 43 -8.37 3.82 -1.71
CA VAL A 43 -8.37 4.18 -0.29
C VAL A 43 -6.94 4.08 0.24
N ILE A 44 -6.58 5.01 1.13
CA ILE A 44 -5.30 4.96 1.82
C ILE A 44 -5.46 3.99 2.99
N SER A 45 -4.64 2.95 3.02
CA SER A 45 -4.56 2.08 4.19
C SER A 45 -3.48 2.60 5.15
N TYR A 46 -3.90 2.92 6.38
CA TYR A 46 -2.99 3.28 7.48
C TYR A 46 -2.48 2.07 8.26
N SER A 47 -3.03 0.89 7.96
CA SER A 47 -2.54 -0.39 8.44
C SER A 47 -2.22 -1.29 7.24
N ALA A 48 -0.93 -1.50 6.97
CA ALA A 48 -0.55 -2.71 6.28
C ALA A 48 -0.77 -3.84 7.31
N CYS A 49 -1.68 -4.78 7.01
CA CYS A 49 -1.98 -5.95 7.84
C CYS A 49 -0.67 -6.56 8.41
N PRO A 50 -0.65 -7.16 9.62
CA PRO A 50 0.56 -7.65 10.31
C PRO A 50 1.31 -8.82 9.62
N HIS A 51 1.16 -8.97 8.31
CA HIS A 51 1.71 -10.03 7.48
C HIS A 51 2.79 -9.50 6.52
N LEU A 52 3.13 -10.34 5.53
CA LEU A 52 4.22 -10.17 4.58
C LEU A 52 4.28 -8.78 3.94
N CYS A 53 3.15 -8.17 3.57
CA CYS A 53 3.12 -6.85 2.93
C CYS A 53 3.78 -5.76 3.77
N ASN A 54 3.46 -5.71 5.07
CA ASN A 54 4.06 -4.75 5.99
C ASN A 54 5.56 -5.05 6.20
N TRP A 55 5.90 -6.33 6.34
CA TRP A 55 7.27 -6.77 6.50
C TRP A 55 8.15 -6.44 5.27
N THR A 56 7.62 -6.63 4.07
CA THR A 56 8.27 -6.27 2.80
C THR A 56 8.53 -4.77 2.73
N LEU A 57 7.50 -3.94 2.99
CA LEU A 57 7.68 -2.48 2.98
C LEU A 57 8.71 -2.04 4.04
N TYR A 58 8.62 -2.59 5.24
CA TYR A 58 9.56 -2.30 6.32
C TYR A 58 11.00 -2.64 5.93
N ASN A 59 11.25 -3.83 5.36
CA ASN A 59 12.59 -4.24 4.97
C ASN A 59 13.17 -3.39 3.84
N VAL A 60 12.35 -2.99 2.86
CA VAL A 60 12.78 -2.08 1.79
C VAL A 60 13.20 -0.74 2.39
N LEU A 61 12.36 -0.14 3.23
CA LEU A 61 12.67 1.14 3.88
C LEU A 61 13.88 1.03 4.83
N HIS A 62 14.00 -0.08 5.55
CA HIS A 62 15.16 -0.35 6.40
C HIS A 62 16.44 -0.45 5.57
N TYR A 63 16.41 -1.18 4.45
CA TYR A 63 17.54 -1.30 3.54
C TYR A 63 17.97 0.06 2.95
N PHE A 64 17.01 0.91 2.59
CA PHE A 64 17.30 2.28 2.12
C PHE A 64 17.95 3.12 3.22
N SER A 65 17.44 3.01 4.45
CA SER A 65 18.00 3.70 5.61
C SER A 65 19.43 3.28 5.92
N GLN A 66 19.76 1.98 5.82
CA GLN A 66 21.13 1.48 6.02
C GLN A 66 22.14 2.00 4.98
N ARG A 67 21.64 2.44 3.81
CA ARG A 67 22.46 2.96 2.70
C ARG A 67 22.39 4.47 2.55
N GLU A 68 21.71 5.14 3.47
CA GLU A 68 21.46 6.58 3.41
C GLU A 68 20.79 7.03 2.09
N TRP A 69 20.01 6.14 1.48
CA TRP A 69 19.28 6.42 0.25
C TRP A 69 18.00 7.18 0.58
N ASN A 70 17.91 8.40 0.07
CA ASN A 70 16.69 9.21 0.15
C ASN A 70 15.75 8.89 -1.03
N VAL A 71 15.30 7.64 -1.12
CA VAL A 71 14.40 7.16 -2.18
C VAL A 71 13.05 6.82 -1.57
N PRO A 72 11.93 7.30 -2.13
CA PRO A 72 10.62 6.91 -1.65
C PRO A 72 10.27 5.48 -2.03
N ALA A 73 9.52 4.80 -1.15
CA ALA A 73 8.89 3.52 -1.46
C ALA A 73 7.44 3.55 -0.98
N VAL A 74 6.54 2.99 -1.78
CA VAL A 74 5.12 2.80 -1.43
C VAL A 74 4.72 1.35 -1.64
N PHE A 75 3.69 0.90 -0.92
CA PHE A 75 3.09 -0.41 -1.12
C PHE A 75 1.63 -0.23 -1.55
N ILE A 76 1.23 -0.90 -2.64
CA ILE A 76 -0.11 -0.82 -3.21
C ILE A 76 -0.73 -2.21 -3.16
N HIS A 77 -1.85 -2.35 -2.44
CA HIS A 77 -2.66 -3.56 -2.51
C HIS A 77 -3.58 -3.48 -3.73
N LEU A 78 -3.60 -4.54 -4.53
CA LEU A 78 -4.55 -4.69 -5.62
C LEU A 78 -5.69 -5.63 -5.19
N PRO A 79 -6.95 -5.32 -5.54
CA PRO A 79 -8.05 -6.26 -5.33
C PRO A 79 -7.92 -7.46 -6.28
N LEU A 80 -8.79 -8.45 -6.09
CA LEU A 80 -8.82 -9.62 -6.97
C LEU A 80 -9.29 -9.25 -8.38
N LEU A 81 -8.93 -10.07 -9.37
CA LEU A 81 -9.61 -10.08 -10.66
C LEU A 81 -11.02 -10.67 -10.50
N PRO A 82 -12.01 -10.26 -11.31
CA PRO A 82 -13.35 -10.82 -11.27
C PRO A 82 -13.37 -12.35 -11.41
N GLN A 83 -12.48 -12.90 -12.24
CA GLN A 83 -12.33 -14.35 -12.45
C GLN A 83 -11.74 -15.10 -11.25
N GLN A 84 -11.09 -14.39 -10.33
CA GLN A 84 -10.53 -14.95 -9.10
C GLN A 84 -11.54 -14.93 -7.95
N VAL A 85 -12.70 -14.31 -8.13
CA VAL A 85 -13.77 -14.31 -7.13
C VAL A 85 -14.39 -15.71 -7.09
N PRO A 86 -14.43 -16.39 -5.94
CA PRO A 86 -14.99 -17.73 -5.83
C PRO A 86 -16.46 -17.79 -6.29
N PRO A 87 -16.87 -18.78 -7.11
CA PRO A 87 -18.21 -18.86 -7.68
C PRO A 87 -19.31 -19.23 -6.66
N ASN A 88 -18.94 -19.80 -5.51
CA ASN A 88 -19.88 -20.37 -4.53
C ASN A 88 -19.97 -19.53 -3.25
N ILE A 89 -20.07 -18.21 -3.37
CA ILE A 89 -20.39 -17.35 -2.23
C ILE A 89 -21.92 -17.32 -2.10
N PRO A 90 -22.51 -17.85 -1.00
CA PRO A 90 -23.96 -17.91 -0.85
C PRO A 90 -24.58 -16.51 -0.97
N SER A 91 -25.73 -16.39 -1.63
CA SER A 91 -26.38 -15.11 -1.95
C SER A 91 -26.73 -14.24 -0.73
N SER A 92 -26.81 -14.83 0.46
CA SER A 92 -26.93 -14.13 1.75
C SER A 92 -25.64 -13.44 2.21
N VAL A 93 -24.50 -13.81 1.63
CA VAL A 93 -23.14 -13.28 1.83
C VAL A 93 -22.69 -12.46 0.61
N VAL A 94 -23.40 -12.50 -0.52
CA VAL A 94 -23.10 -11.68 -1.71
C VAL A 94 -23.18 -10.17 -1.43
N GLN A 95 -23.90 -9.77 -0.37
CA GLN A 95 -23.88 -8.39 0.13
C GLN A 95 -22.59 -8.02 0.90
N GLN A 96 -21.77 -9.02 1.25
CA GLN A 96 -20.45 -8.92 1.87
C GLN A 96 -19.37 -9.25 0.81
N CYS A 97 -19.29 -8.35 -0.17
CA CYS A 97 -18.47 -8.40 -1.37
C CYS A 97 -16.99 -8.78 -1.12
N THR A 98 -16.48 -9.80 -1.80
CA THR A 98 -15.03 -9.87 -2.09
C THR A 98 -14.76 -8.86 -3.20
N PRO A 99 -14.15 -7.69 -2.92
CA PRO A 99 -13.98 -6.65 -3.93
C PRO A 99 -13.06 -7.15 -5.04
N SER A 100 -13.47 -6.93 -6.29
CA SER A 100 -12.66 -7.21 -7.46
C SER A 100 -12.66 -6.01 -8.41
N LEU A 101 -11.61 -5.90 -9.23
CA LEU A 101 -11.52 -4.92 -10.32
C LEU A 101 -11.01 -5.59 -11.60
N PRO A 102 -11.53 -5.20 -12.78
CA PRO A 102 -10.98 -5.63 -14.06
C PRO A 102 -9.49 -5.31 -14.17
N LEU A 103 -8.74 -6.19 -14.85
CA LEU A 103 -7.29 -6.04 -15.04
C LEU A 103 -6.93 -4.68 -15.67
N GLU A 104 -7.69 -4.26 -16.68
CA GLU A 104 -7.51 -2.98 -17.37
C GLU A 104 -7.61 -1.77 -16.43
N VAL A 105 -8.53 -1.81 -15.46
CA VAL A 105 -8.69 -0.76 -14.45
C VAL A 105 -7.50 -0.75 -13.50
N MET A 106 -7.03 -1.93 -13.08
CA MET A 106 -5.83 -2.03 -12.24
C MET A 106 -4.56 -1.55 -12.95
N LEU A 107 -4.39 -1.88 -14.23
CA LEU A 107 -3.27 -1.40 -15.05
C LEU A 107 -3.29 0.12 -15.19
N LYS A 108 -4.46 0.69 -15.53
CA LYS A 108 -4.63 2.15 -15.59
C LYS A 108 -4.33 2.79 -14.23
N GLY A 109 -4.77 2.17 -13.14
CA GLY A 109 -4.47 2.62 -11.79
C GLY A 109 -2.97 2.64 -11.49
N LEU A 110 -2.25 1.57 -11.83
CA LEU A 110 -0.81 1.47 -11.62
C LEU A 110 -0.03 2.50 -12.45
N GLN A 111 -0.45 2.73 -13.70
CA GLN A 111 0.13 3.78 -14.56
C GLN A 111 -0.03 5.17 -13.92
N ILE A 112 -1.22 5.50 -13.42
CA ILE A 112 -1.48 6.77 -12.71
C ILE A 112 -0.61 6.88 -11.45
N ALA A 113 -0.47 5.79 -10.69
CA ALA A 113 0.34 5.77 -9.48
C ALA A 113 1.83 6.05 -9.78
N ILE A 114 2.41 5.35 -10.76
CA ILE A 114 3.81 5.54 -11.17
C ILE A 114 4.02 6.97 -11.69
N LYS A 115 3.12 7.47 -12.55
CA LYS A 115 3.19 8.84 -13.06
C LYS A 115 3.16 9.87 -11.91
N THR A 116 2.25 9.68 -10.96
CA THR A 116 2.12 10.58 -9.80
C THR A 116 3.38 10.57 -8.93
N ILE A 117 3.99 9.40 -8.70
CA ILE A 117 5.24 9.28 -7.94
C ILE A 117 6.37 10.01 -8.68
N SER A 118 6.50 9.78 -9.99
CA SER A 118 7.49 10.44 -10.83
C SER A 118 7.35 11.96 -10.75
N GLU A 119 6.15 12.50 -10.95
CA GLU A 119 5.89 13.95 -10.87
C GLU A 119 6.18 14.53 -9.48
N THR A 120 5.81 13.80 -8.42
CA THR A 120 6.07 14.21 -7.03
C THR A 120 7.57 14.28 -6.75
N LEU A 121 8.35 13.31 -7.25
CA LEU A 121 9.79 13.25 -7.09
C LEU A 121 10.53 14.41 -7.80
N TYR A 122 10.06 14.85 -8.96
CA TYR A 122 10.70 15.94 -9.71
C TYR A 122 10.24 17.34 -9.33
N THR A 123 9.24 17.46 -8.45
CA THR A 123 8.71 18.75 -7.97
C THR A 123 9.15 19.06 -6.52
N SER A 124 9.87 18.15 -5.86
CA SER A 124 10.36 18.25 -4.48
C SER A 124 11.84 18.59 -4.43
#